data_AF-A0A920TQG6-F1
#
_entry.id   AF-A0A920TQG6-F1
#
_cell.length_a   1.000
_cell.length_b   1.000
_cell.length_c   1.000
_cell.angle_alpha   90.00
_cell.angle_beta   90.00
_cell.angle_gamma   90.00
#
_symmetry.space_group_name_H-M   'P 1'
#
loop_
_entity.id
_entity.type
_entity.pdbx_description
1 polymer ?
#
loop_
_entity_poly.entity_id
_entity_poly.type
_entity_poly.pdbx_seq_one_letter_code
_entity_poly.pdbx_strand_id
1 'polypeptide(L)'
;MEADIAAKAVELGTNTDFSLFSLFFRADIIVKSVMIILILCSIYSWAVIIEKFRLFKKITKSSEEFEEKFWNSKSAETFYNSLPSKLEDPMSLVFQDAMEGLLKKKTRTNISERMSASLEAGIEKQMTKIEKGFTFLATVGSTAPFIGLFGTVWGIMNSFQSIAISRNTSLAIVAPG
;
A
#
# COMPACT_ATOMS: atom_id res chain seq x y z
N MET A 1 -19.41 -16.51 -54.73
CA MET A 1 -18.38 -15.50 -54.45
C MET A 1 -18.56 -14.92 -53.05
N GLU A 2 -19.76 -14.53 -52.62
CA GLU A 2 -20.03 -14.03 -51.26
C GLU A 2 -19.88 -15.09 -50.15
N ALA A 3 -20.27 -16.35 -50.41
CA ALA A 3 -20.10 -17.45 -49.46
C ALA A 3 -18.62 -17.79 -49.17
N ASP A 4 -17.73 -17.56 -50.14
CA ASP A 4 -16.29 -17.79 -50.01
C ASP A 4 -15.62 -16.68 -49.17
N ILE A 5 -16.09 -15.44 -49.32
CA ILE A 5 -15.64 -14.29 -48.52
C ILE A 5 -16.12 -14.42 -47.07
N ALA A 6 -17.36 -14.87 -46.87
CA ALA A 6 -17.90 -15.15 -45.54
C ALA A 6 -17.18 -16.32 -44.85
N ALA A 7 -16.91 -17.41 -45.58
CA ALA A 7 -16.14 -18.53 -45.07
C ALA A 7 -14.71 -18.13 -44.70
N LYS A 8 -14.05 -17.32 -45.53
CA LYS A 8 -12.68 -16.84 -45.28
C LYS A 8 -12.61 -15.81 -44.14
N ALA A 9 -13.66 -15.00 -43.94
CA ALA A 9 -13.80 -14.10 -42.80
C ALA A 9 -14.07 -14.86 -41.49
N VAL A 10 -14.85 -15.94 -41.54
CA VAL A 10 -15.09 -16.84 -40.41
C VAL A 10 -13.83 -17.65 -40.07
N GLU A 11 -13.08 -18.11 -41.07
CA GLU A 11 -11.81 -18.83 -40.91
C GLU A 11 -10.68 -17.92 -40.38
N LEU A 12 -10.69 -16.62 -40.73
CA LEU A 12 -9.82 -15.60 -40.12
C LEU A 12 -10.19 -15.32 -38.66
N GLY A 13 -11.47 -15.45 -38.29
CA GLY A 13 -11.95 -15.27 -36.92
C GLY A 13 -11.69 -16.47 -36.00
N THR A 14 -11.69 -17.69 -36.54
CA THR A 14 -11.43 -18.93 -35.77
C THR A 14 -9.94 -19.21 -35.55
N ASN A 15 -9.04 -18.66 -36.35
CA ASN A 15 -7.58 -18.81 -36.19
C ASN A 15 -6.92 -17.70 -35.35
N THR A 16 -7.67 -16.72 -34.87
CA THR A 16 -7.24 -15.82 -33.80
C THR A 16 -7.68 -16.38 -32.46
N ASP A 17 -6.81 -17.17 -31.83
CA ASP A 17 -6.97 -17.54 -30.43
C ASP A 17 -7.04 -16.27 -29.57
N PHE A 18 -8.23 -15.81 -29.20
CA PHE A 18 -8.47 -14.75 -28.22
C PHE A 18 -8.35 -15.30 -26.79
N SER A 19 -7.22 -15.92 -26.47
CA SER A 19 -6.87 -16.30 -25.11
C SER A 19 -6.26 -15.10 -24.38
N LEU A 20 -6.56 -14.90 -23.10
CA LEU A 20 -5.89 -13.85 -22.29
C LEU A 20 -4.36 -13.99 -22.35
N PHE A 21 -3.87 -15.23 -22.42
CA PHE A 21 -2.46 -15.52 -22.57
C PHE A 21 -1.93 -15.15 -23.95
N SER A 22 -2.65 -15.44 -25.03
CA SER A 22 -2.19 -15.08 -26.38
C SER A 22 -2.18 -13.57 -26.61
N LEU A 23 -3.14 -12.83 -26.02
CA LEU A 23 -3.16 -11.37 -26.02
C LEU A 23 -1.97 -10.80 -25.23
N PHE A 24 -1.68 -11.36 -24.06
CA PHE A 24 -0.49 -10.98 -23.28
C PHE A 24 0.81 -11.25 -24.04
N PHE A 25 0.93 -12.40 -24.72
CA PHE A 25 2.13 -12.73 -25.50
C PHE A 25 2.30 -11.83 -26.74
N ARG A 26 1.21 -11.36 -27.34
CA ARG A 26 1.24 -10.42 -28.48
C ARG A 26 1.58 -8.98 -28.08
N ALA A 27 1.34 -8.59 -26.83
CA ALA A 27 1.64 -7.26 -26.33
C ALA A 27 3.14 -6.91 -26.40
N ASP A 28 3.42 -5.62 -26.54
CA ASP A 28 4.78 -5.08 -26.57
C ASP A 28 5.52 -5.30 -25.24
N ILE A 29 6.86 -5.35 -25.29
CA ILE A 29 7.70 -5.58 -24.09
C ILE A 29 7.44 -4.52 -23.01
N ILE A 30 7.16 -3.27 -23.39
CA ILE A 30 6.87 -2.20 -22.44
C ILE A 30 5.52 -2.43 -21.75
N VAL A 31 4.48 -2.81 -22.51
CA VAL A 31 3.15 -3.12 -21.95
C VAL A 31 3.23 -4.30 -20.99
N LYS A 32 3.96 -5.36 -21.35
CA LYS A 32 4.21 -6.52 -20.47
C LYS A 32 4.90 -6.09 -19.17
N SER A 33 5.93 -5.25 -19.26
CA SER A 33 6.63 -4.74 -18.08
C SER A 33 5.70 -3.95 -17.16
N VAL A 34 4.86 -3.07 -17.73
CA VAL A 34 3.87 -2.30 -16.97
C VAL A 34 2.91 -3.21 -16.22
N MET A 35 2.35 -4.23 -16.89
CA MET A 35 1.44 -5.19 -16.26
C MET A 35 2.10 -5.96 -15.10
N ILE A 36 3.33 -6.45 -15.30
CA ILE A 36 4.07 -7.20 -14.28
C ILE A 36 4.35 -6.32 -13.05
N ILE A 37 4.79 -5.08 -13.26
CA ILE A 37 5.06 -4.12 -12.16
C ILE A 37 3.78 -3.87 -11.36
N LEU A 38 2.64 -3.64 -12.02
CA LEU A 38 1.36 -3.41 -11.33
C LEU A 38 0.92 -4.63 -10.51
N ILE A 39 1.14 -5.85 -11.03
CA ILE A 39 0.85 -7.08 -10.28
C ILE A 39 1.74 -7.18 -9.04
N LEU A 40 3.04 -6.95 -9.17
CA LEU A 40 3.97 -6.99 -8.04
C LEU A 40 3.63 -5.94 -6.97
N CYS A 41 3.32 -4.71 -7.40
CA CYS A 41 2.85 -3.65 -6.51
C CYS A 41 1.54 -4.02 -5.79
N SER A 42 0.62 -4.71 -6.46
CA SER A 42 -0.63 -5.19 -5.86
C SER A 42 -0.39 -6.23 -4.76
N ILE A 43 0.43 -7.24 -5.04
CA ILE A 43 0.79 -8.29 -4.07
C ILE A 43 1.48 -7.65 -2.84
N TYR A 44 2.43 -6.75 -3.07
CA TYR A 44 3.11 -6.05 -1.98
C TYR A 44 2.16 -5.16 -1.17
N SER A 45 1.22 -4.47 -1.83
CA SER A 45 0.21 -3.66 -1.13
C SER A 45 -0.65 -4.51 -0.20
N TRP A 46 -1.09 -5.68 -0.64
CA TRP A 46 -1.81 -6.63 0.20
C TRP A 46 -0.98 -7.14 1.39
N ALA A 47 0.31 -7.42 1.19
CA ALA A 47 1.21 -7.81 2.26
C ALA A 47 1.27 -6.73 3.36
N VAL A 48 1.44 -5.45 2.98
CA VAL A 48 1.44 -4.32 3.91
C VAL A 48 0.09 -4.15 4.62
N ILE A 49 -1.02 -4.30 3.90
CA ILE A 49 -2.37 -4.21 4.50
C ILE A 49 -2.54 -5.27 5.60
N ILE A 50 -2.16 -6.51 5.33
CA ILE A 50 -2.30 -7.61 6.30
C ILE A 50 -1.39 -7.39 7.51
N GLU A 51 -0.15 -6.96 7.29
CA GLU A 51 0.78 -6.62 8.37
C GLU A 51 0.21 -5.53 9.28
N LYS A 52 -0.29 -4.43 8.70
CA LYS A 52 -0.88 -3.33 9.45
C LYS A 52 -2.15 -3.73 10.18
N PHE A 53 -3.02 -4.51 9.55
CA PHE A 53 -4.23 -5.01 10.21
C PHE A 53 -3.90 -5.83 11.47
N ARG A 54 -2.89 -6.71 11.41
CA ARG A 54 -2.41 -7.46 12.57
C ARG A 54 -1.78 -6.56 13.63
N LEU A 55 -0.99 -5.57 13.21
CA LEU A 55 -0.37 -4.59 14.10
C LEU A 55 -1.43 -3.82 14.90
N PHE A 56 -2.44 -3.25 14.23
CA PHE A 56 -3.52 -2.52 14.91
C PHE A 56 -4.28 -3.42 15.88
N LYS A 57 -4.60 -4.66 15.49
CA LYS A 57 -5.27 -5.60 16.39
C LYS A 57 -4.44 -5.91 17.64
N LYS A 58 -3.10 -6.05 17.51
CA LYS A 58 -2.20 -6.23 18.66
C LYS A 58 -2.18 -4.98 19.55
N ILE A 59 -2.07 -3.79 18.93
CA ILE A 59 -2.04 -2.52 19.65
C ILE A 59 -3.33 -2.30 20.43
N THR A 60 -4.51 -2.45 19.81
CA THR A 60 -5.81 -2.26 20.46
C THR A 60 -5.94 -3.15 21.70
N LYS A 61 -5.68 -4.45 21.56
CA LYS A 61 -5.74 -5.39 22.69
C LYS A 61 -4.77 -5.01 23.80
N SER A 62 -3.53 -4.67 23.44
CA SER A 62 -2.51 -4.29 24.43
C SER A 62 -2.83 -2.97 25.14
N SER A 63 -3.45 -2.02 24.44
CA SER A 63 -3.89 -0.75 25.01
C SER A 63 -5.05 -0.95 26.00
N GLU A 64 -5.99 -1.83 25.71
CA GLU A 64 -7.07 -2.20 26.64
C GLU A 64 -6.50 -2.81 27.93
N GLU A 65 -5.57 -3.76 27.82
CA GLU A 65 -4.90 -4.37 28.98
C GLU A 65 -4.06 -3.35 29.78
N PHE A 66 -3.43 -2.39 29.10
CA PHE A 66 -2.68 -1.31 29.74
C PHE A 66 -3.61 -0.37 30.51
N GLU A 67 -4.71 0.05 29.88
CA GLU A 67 -5.69 0.95 30.46
C GLU A 67 -6.33 0.34 31.71
N GLU A 68 -6.72 -0.94 31.66
CA GLU A 68 -7.25 -1.66 32.82
C GLU A 68 -6.25 -1.68 33.99
N LYS A 69 -4.97 -1.99 33.73
CA LYS A 69 -3.94 -2.00 34.78
C LYS A 69 -3.64 -0.61 35.32
N PHE A 70 -3.67 0.41 34.46
CA PHE A 70 -3.46 1.80 34.85
C PHE A 70 -4.56 2.27 35.81
N TRP A 71 -5.84 2.05 35.47
CA TRP A 71 -6.97 2.43 36.32
C TRP A 71 -7.05 1.65 37.64
N ASN A 72 -6.59 0.39 37.65
CA ASN A 72 -6.49 -0.41 38.86
C ASN A 72 -5.27 -0.05 39.74
N SER A 73 -4.37 0.81 39.27
CA SER A 73 -3.17 1.20 40.01
C SER A 73 -3.44 2.29 41.04
N LYS A 74 -2.73 2.25 42.17
CA LYS A 74 -2.87 3.25 43.25
C LYS A 74 -2.31 4.63 42.87
N SER A 75 -1.30 4.66 42.00
CA SER A 75 -0.71 5.91 41.49
C SER A 75 0.08 5.64 40.22
N ALA A 76 0.21 6.67 39.37
CA ALA A 76 0.98 6.60 38.13
C ALA A 76 2.47 6.26 38.38
N GLU A 77 3.05 6.72 39.50
CA GLU A 77 4.42 6.39 39.88
C GLU A 77 4.56 4.91 40.30
N THR A 78 3.59 4.37 41.06
CA THR A 78 3.57 2.94 41.42
C THR A 78 3.43 2.07 40.16
N PHE A 79 2.58 2.50 39.24
CA PHE A 79 2.38 1.80 37.96
C PHE A 79 3.64 1.83 37.09
N TYR A 80 4.31 2.97 36.97
CA TYR A 80 5.60 3.09 36.27
C TYR A 80 6.66 2.12 36.82
N ASN A 81 6.77 2.04 38.15
CA ASN A 81 7.72 1.12 38.79
C ASN A 81 7.34 -0.36 38.61
N SER A 82 6.08 -0.66 38.28
CA SER A 82 5.60 -2.02 37.99
C SER A 82 5.76 -2.42 36.52
N LEU A 83 6.11 -1.48 35.64
CA LEU A 83 6.31 -1.77 34.22
C LEU A 83 7.58 -2.60 34.00
N PRO A 84 7.55 -3.60 33.09
CA PRO A 84 8.74 -4.37 32.73
C PRO A 84 9.74 -3.50 31.98
N SER A 85 11.02 -3.88 32.04
CA SER A 85 12.13 -3.15 31.41
C SER A 85 12.06 -3.12 29.88
N LYS A 86 11.30 -4.03 29.27
CA LYS A 86 11.11 -4.12 27.82
C LYS A 86 9.62 -4.03 27.50
N LEU A 87 9.23 -2.91 26.92
CA LEU A 87 7.87 -2.63 26.46
C LEU A 87 7.85 -2.70 24.94
N GLU A 88 6.85 -3.39 24.40
CA GLU A 88 6.64 -3.48 22.94
C GLU A 88 5.43 -2.66 22.49
N ASP A 89 4.56 -2.30 23.43
CA ASP A 89 3.31 -1.65 23.14
C ASP A 89 3.47 -0.12 23.09
N PRO A 90 2.89 0.55 22.09
CA PRO A 90 3.07 1.98 21.90
C PRO A 90 2.61 2.81 23.11
N MET A 91 1.51 2.41 23.75
CA MET A 91 0.90 3.16 24.85
C MET A 91 1.79 3.15 26.10
N SER A 92 2.35 2.00 26.50
CA SER A 92 3.31 1.96 27.61
C SER A 92 4.60 2.69 27.30
N LEU A 93 5.07 2.66 26.04
CA LEU A 93 6.27 3.40 25.64
C LEU A 93 6.07 4.91 25.77
N VAL A 94 4.90 5.43 25.36
CA VAL A 94 4.56 6.86 25.55
C VAL A 94 4.49 7.20 27.04
N PHE A 95 3.83 6.36 27.83
CA PHE A 95 3.71 6.58 29.27
C PHE A 95 5.07 6.53 29.98
N GLN A 96 5.94 5.59 29.61
CA GLN A 96 7.30 5.47 30.14
C GLN A 96 8.14 6.70 29.80
N ASP A 97 8.17 7.12 28.53
CA ASP A 97 8.91 8.30 28.06
C ASP A 97 8.44 9.56 28.84
N ALA A 98 7.12 9.71 29.04
CA ALA A 98 6.54 10.83 29.76
C ALA A 98 6.88 10.82 31.27
N MET A 99 6.78 9.65 31.91
CA MET A 99 7.07 9.50 33.34
C MET A 99 8.55 9.67 33.66
N GLU A 100 9.44 9.15 32.81
CA GLU A 100 10.88 9.34 32.96
C GLU A 100 11.26 10.84 32.89
N GLY A 101 10.62 11.60 31.98
CA GLY A 101 10.79 13.04 31.86
C GLY A 101 10.31 13.84 33.08
N LEU A 102 9.28 13.34 33.77
CA LEU A 102 8.79 13.92 35.02
C LEU A 102 9.69 13.59 36.21
N LEU A 103 10.06 12.32 36.39
CA LEU A 103 10.85 11.86 37.54
C LEU A 103 12.28 12.44 37.56
N LYS A 104 12.89 12.68 36.40
CA LYS A 104 14.25 13.27 36.32
C LYS A 104 14.31 14.74 36.72
N LYS A 105 13.21 15.50 36.69
CA LYS A 105 13.20 16.96 36.94
C LYS A 105 12.42 17.29 38.21
N LYS A 106 13.14 17.60 39.29
CA LYS A 106 12.62 17.87 40.65
C LYS A 106 11.75 19.14 40.79
N THR A 107 11.62 19.93 39.73
CA THR A 107 10.86 21.19 39.73
C THR A 107 9.36 20.94 39.62
N ARG A 108 8.59 21.36 40.63
CA ARG A 108 7.14 21.15 40.73
C ARG A 108 6.27 22.17 39.97
N THR A 109 6.85 23.17 39.33
CA THR A 109 6.09 24.14 38.53
C THR A 109 5.73 23.56 37.16
N ASN A 110 4.47 23.75 36.76
CA ASN A 110 3.89 23.36 35.48
C ASN A 110 4.02 21.86 35.13
N ILE A 111 3.88 20.98 36.14
CA ILE A 111 3.91 19.52 35.92
C ILE A 111 2.86 19.09 34.88
N SER A 112 1.64 19.62 34.95
CA SER A 112 0.55 19.28 34.03
C SER A 112 0.89 19.63 32.58
N GLU A 113 1.32 20.87 32.30
CA GLU A 113 1.69 21.29 30.94
C GLU A 113 2.85 20.47 30.38
N ARG A 114 3.85 20.17 31.22
CA ARG A 114 5.03 19.40 30.80
C ARG A 114 4.72 17.93 30.58
N MET A 115 3.81 17.36 31.37
CA MET A 115 3.30 16.01 31.17
C MET A 115 2.55 15.93 29.84
N SER A 116 1.62 16.85 29.59
CA SER A 116 0.89 16.93 28.32
C SER A 116 1.84 17.05 27.13
N ALA A 117 2.82 17.96 27.19
CA ALA A 117 3.80 18.12 26.11
C ALA A 117 4.66 16.85 25.88
N SER A 118 5.03 16.15 26.95
CA SER A 118 5.83 14.91 26.84
C SER A 118 5.01 13.76 26.28
N LEU A 119 3.74 13.65 26.66
CA LEU A 119 2.79 12.69 26.10
C LEU A 119 2.57 12.95 24.61
N GLU A 120 2.33 14.21 24.23
CA GLU A 120 2.11 14.60 22.84
C GLU A 120 3.33 14.27 21.95
N ALA A 121 4.53 14.63 22.40
CA ALA A 121 5.78 14.27 21.71
C ALA A 121 5.99 12.75 21.63
N GLY A 122 5.62 12.01 22.69
CA GLY A 122 5.67 10.55 22.69
C GLY A 122 4.69 9.93 21.69
N ILE A 123 3.46 10.44 21.65
CA ILE A 123 2.41 10.00 20.71
C ILE A 123 2.88 10.21 19.28
N GLU A 124 3.39 11.41 18.95
CA GLU A 124 3.90 11.72 17.61
C GLU A 124 5.02 10.75 17.20
N LYS A 125 5.99 10.52 18.09
CA LYS A 125 7.11 9.58 17.86
C LYS A 125 6.64 8.15 17.60
N GLN A 126 5.62 7.66 18.30
CA GLN A 126 5.08 6.32 18.04
C GLN A 126 4.20 6.31 16.78
N MET A 127 3.45 7.39 16.52
CA MET A 127 2.62 7.54 15.32
C MET A 127 3.48 7.46 14.06
N THR A 128 4.62 8.16 14.01
CA THR A 128 5.57 8.07 12.88
C THR A 128 6.05 6.63 12.63
N LYS A 129 6.20 5.80 13.67
CA LYS A 129 6.58 4.38 13.51
C LYS A 129 5.43 3.55 12.95
N ILE A 130 4.21 3.77 13.45
CA ILE A 130 3.00 3.07 12.99
C ILE A 130 2.71 3.45 11.54
N GLU A 131 2.98 4.69 11.14
CA GLU A 131 2.72 5.21 9.81
C GLU A 131 3.65 4.65 8.72
N LYS A 132 4.80 4.06 9.10
CA LYS A 132 5.73 3.46 8.15
C LYS A 132 5.02 2.44 7.25
N GLY A 133 5.11 2.62 5.93
CA GLY A 133 4.47 1.76 4.95
C GLY A 133 3.16 2.31 4.37
N PHE A 134 2.45 3.21 5.07
CA PHE A 134 1.31 3.91 4.47
C PHE A 134 1.75 4.84 3.34
N THR A 135 2.94 5.46 3.44
CA THR A 135 3.51 6.27 2.35
C THR A 135 3.63 5.47 1.06
N PHE A 136 4.03 4.19 1.14
CA PHE A 136 4.10 3.33 -0.04
C PHE A 136 2.71 3.06 -0.60
N LEU A 137 1.76 2.69 0.25
CA LEU A 137 0.37 2.44 -0.15
C LEU A 137 -0.28 3.66 -0.81
N ALA A 138 -0.06 4.84 -0.24
CA ALA A 138 -0.54 6.11 -0.78
C ALA A 138 0.11 6.43 -2.13
N THR A 139 1.41 6.17 -2.26
CA THR A 139 2.14 6.39 -3.52
C THR A 139 1.66 5.43 -4.60
N VAL A 140 1.56 4.13 -4.31
CA VAL A 140 1.05 3.15 -5.29
C VAL A 140 -0.40 3.43 -5.65
N GLY A 141 -1.25 3.75 -4.66
CA GLY A 141 -2.67 4.07 -4.90
C GLY A 141 -2.86 5.28 -5.82
N SER A 142 -2.00 6.29 -5.73
CA SER A 142 -2.06 7.49 -6.57
C SER A 142 -1.34 7.34 -7.92
N THR A 143 -0.23 6.60 -7.98
CA THR A 143 0.60 6.49 -9.20
C THR A 143 0.21 5.33 -10.12
N ALA A 144 -0.39 4.26 -9.59
CA ALA A 144 -0.78 3.08 -10.39
C ALA A 144 -1.72 3.40 -11.57
N PRO A 145 -2.72 4.29 -11.45
CA PRO A 145 -3.56 4.67 -12.59
C PRO A 145 -2.76 5.31 -13.73
N PHE A 146 -1.75 6.13 -13.40
CA PHE A 146 -0.89 6.78 -14.40
C PHE A 146 0.05 5.78 -15.07
N ILE A 147 0.56 4.80 -14.32
CA ILE A 147 1.37 3.71 -14.87
C ILE A 147 0.53 2.85 -15.84
N GLY A 148 -0.72 2.56 -15.49
CA GLY A 148 -1.66 1.87 -16.37
C GLY A 148 -1.99 2.67 -17.63
N LEU A 149 -2.29 3.97 -17.49
CA LEU A 149 -2.53 4.89 -18.60
C LEU A 149 -1.32 4.97 -19.54
N PHE A 150 -0.10 5.00 -19.00
CA PHE A 150 1.11 4.97 -19.80
C PHE A 150 1.17 3.72 -20.69
N GLY A 151 0.86 2.54 -20.12
CA GLY A 151 0.81 1.29 -20.88
C GLY A 151 -0.21 1.33 -22.03
N THR A 152 -1.39 1.89 -21.80
CA THR A 152 -2.42 1.99 -22.84
C THR A 152 -2.04 2.99 -23.94
N VAL A 153 -1.50 4.15 -23.59
CA VAL A 153 -1.01 5.13 -24.57
C VAL A 153 0.12 4.56 -25.42
N TRP A 154 1.05 3.83 -24.80
CA TRP A 154 2.14 3.17 -25.50
C TRP A 154 1.64 2.10 -26.48
N GLY A 155 0.73 1.23 -26.04
CA GLY A 155 0.13 0.20 -26.89
C GLY A 155 -0.59 0.81 -28.09
N ILE A 156 -1.40 1.86 -27.87
CA ILE A 156 -2.10 2.58 -28.93
C ILE A 156 -1.09 3.21 -29.92
N MET A 157 -0.02 3.85 -29.44
CA MET A 157 1.01 4.43 -30.29
C MET A 157 1.67 3.39 -31.20
N ASN A 158 2.05 2.23 -30.64
CA ASN A 158 2.67 1.15 -31.40
C ASN A 158 1.71 0.56 -32.46
N SER A 159 0.43 0.45 -32.10
CA SER A 159 -0.63 0.05 -33.02
C SER A 159 -0.79 1.04 -34.19
N PHE A 160 -0.82 2.35 -33.94
CA PHE A 160 -0.87 3.36 -35.02
C PHE A 160 0.39 3.38 -35.89
N GLN A 161 1.57 3.18 -35.31
CA GLN A 161 2.82 3.06 -36.07
C GLN A 161 2.78 1.86 -37.02
N SER A 162 2.22 0.72 -36.58
CA SER A 162 2.05 -0.48 -37.41
C SER A 162 1.09 -0.27 -38.59
N ILE A 163 0.01 0.51 -38.40
CA ILE A 163 -0.90 0.91 -39.49
C ILE A 163 -0.16 1.78 -40.52
N ALA A 164 0.61 2.76 -40.06
CA ALA A 164 1.33 3.68 -40.93
C ALA A 164 2.37 2.95 -41.82
N ILE A 165 3.07 1.95 -41.27
CA ILE A 165 4.05 1.14 -42.01
C ILE A 165 3.37 0.19 -42.99
N SER A 166 2.27 -0.45 -42.59
CA SER A 166 1.56 -1.45 -43.42
C SER A 166 0.77 -0.85 -44.58
N ARG A 167 0.55 0.48 -44.60
CA ARG A 167 -0.23 1.22 -45.63
C ARG A 167 -1.63 0.62 -45.88
N ASN A 168 -2.13 -0.18 -44.95
CA ASN A 168 -3.41 -0.87 -45.05
C ASN A 168 -4.26 -0.42 -43.85
N THR A 169 -5.41 0.19 -44.12
CA THR A 169 -6.32 0.73 -43.11
C THR A 169 -7.22 -0.33 -42.48
N SER A 170 -7.02 -1.62 -42.79
CA SER A 170 -7.80 -2.71 -42.22
C SER A 170 -7.56 -2.85 -40.71
N LEU A 171 -8.62 -2.63 -39.93
CA LEU A 171 -8.66 -2.73 -38.46
C LEU A 171 -8.21 -4.10 -37.92
N ALA A 172 -8.20 -5.14 -38.75
CA ALA A 172 -7.76 -6.49 -38.38
C ALA A 172 -6.25 -6.57 -38.02
N ILE A 173 -5.43 -5.63 -38.49
CA ILE A 173 -4.00 -5.55 -38.16
C ILE A 173 -3.76 -4.92 -36.77
N VAL A 174 -4.77 -4.25 -36.21
CA VAL A 174 -4.66 -3.37 -35.02
C VAL A 174 -5.20 -4.04 -33.75
N ALA A 175 -6.13 -4.98 -33.89
CA ALA A 175 -6.80 -5.66 -32.79
C ALA A 175 -5.92 -6.51 -31.83
N PRO A 176 -4.67 -6.93 -32.15
CA PRO A 176 -3.89 -7.71 -31.19
C PRO A 176 -2.91 -6.92 -30.28
N GLY A 177 -2.79 -5.59 -30.42
CA GLY A 177 -1.78 -4.76 -29.74
C GLY A 177 -2.23 -4.11 -28.43
#